data_AF-A0A2S7M0Z7-F1
#
_entry.id   AF-A0A2S7M0Z7-F1
#
_cell.length_a   1.000
_cell.length_b   1.000
_cell.length_c   1.000
_cell.angle_alpha   90.00
_cell.angle_beta   90.00
_cell.angle_gamma   90.00
#
_symmetry.space_group_name_H-M   'P 1'
#
loop_
_entity.id
_entity.type
_entity.pdbx_description
1 polymer ?
#
loop_
_entity_poly.entity_id
_entity_poly.type
_entity_poly.pdbx_seq_one_letter_code
_entity_poly.pdbx_strand_id
1 'polypeptide(L)'
;MKLYRYESSQNTGRWTESIIQANKEFEEEKDYLMSNEPEEDETVKLVSIEIPYDLIDELEDESKEVKQAILIHDPDRSDENPREDGYDFDYYAAWSDDIAKRKVVSE
;
A
#
# COMPACT_ATOMS: atom_id res chain seq x y z
N MET A 1 8.43 -6.25 -16.66
CA MET A 1 7.88 -6.94 -15.46
C MET A 1 6.58 -7.66 -15.81
N LYS A 2 6.23 -8.77 -15.14
CA LYS A 2 4.94 -9.46 -15.36
C LYS A 2 4.11 -9.44 -14.08
N LEU A 3 2.84 -9.03 -14.21
CA LEU A 3 1.89 -8.95 -13.10
C LEU A 3 0.73 -9.92 -13.32
N TYR A 4 0.15 -10.40 -12.21
CA TYR A 4 -0.95 -11.34 -12.16
C TYR A 4 -2.05 -10.79 -11.23
N ARG A 5 -3.30 -11.13 -11.51
CA ARG A 5 -4.45 -10.95 -10.60
C ARG A 5 -5.56 -11.92 -10.98
N TYR A 6 -6.52 -12.15 -10.09
CA TYR A 6 -7.79 -12.75 -10.47
C TYR A 6 -8.80 -11.68 -10.89
N GLU A 7 -9.75 -12.07 -11.73
CA GLU A 7 -10.95 -11.30 -12.09
C GLU A 7 -12.15 -12.24 -11.96
N SER A 8 -13.17 -11.83 -11.22
CA SER A 8 -14.46 -12.52 -11.18
C SER A 8 -15.57 -11.59 -11.68
N SER A 9 -16.78 -12.14 -11.82
CA SER A 9 -17.98 -11.35 -12.14
C SER A 9 -18.31 -10.30 -11.06
N GLN A 10 -17.85 -10.50 -9.82
CA GLN A 10 -18.19 -9.65 -8.67
C GLN A 10 -17.00 -8.82 -8.15
N ASN A 11 -15.78 -9.38 -8.20
CA ASN A 11 -14.58 -8.80 -7.59
C ASN A 11 -13.38 -8.83 -8.55
N THR A 12 -12.35 -8.08 -8.19
CA THR A 12 -11.08 -8.08 -8.91
C THR A 12 -9.94 -7.94 -7.94
N GLY A 13 -8.96 -8.85 -8.03
CA GLY A 13 -7.77 -8.83 -7.19
C GLY A 13 -6.84 -7.65 -7.52
N ARG A 14 -5.89 -7.39 -6.63
CA ARG A 14 -4.82 -6.41 -6.89
C ARG A 14 -3.76 -7.06 -7.78
N TRP A 15 -3.10 -6.24 -8.60
CA TRP A 15 -1.95 -6.70 -9.36
C TRP A 15 -0.79 -7.06 -8.43
N THR A 16 -0.17 -8.21 -8.68
CA THR A 16 1.00 -8.70 -7.94
C THR A 16 1.99 -9.38 -8.88
N GLU A 17 3.28 -9.28 -8.57
CA GLU A 17 4.33 -10.02 -9.27
C GLU A 17 4.34 -11.51 -8.90
N SER A 18 3.78 -11.87 -7.75
CA SER A 18 3.73 -13.24 -7.27
C SER A 18 2.54 -13.98 -7.83
N ILE A 19 2.80 -14.87 -8.80
CA ILE A 19 1.78 -15.79 -9.32
C ILE A 19 1.21 -16.70 -8.23
N ILE A 20 1.99 -17.03 -7.19
CA ILE A 20 1.53 -17.85 -6.06
C ILE A 20 0.47 -17.09 -5.27
N GLN A 21 0.72 -15.80 -4.98
CA GLN A 21 -0.24 -14.96 -4.29
C GLN A 21 -1.52 -14.77 -5.11
N ALA A 22 -1.39 -14.48 -6.41
CA ALA A 22 -2.56 -14.31 -7.29
C ALA A 22 -3.39 -15.60 -7.42
N ASN A 23 -2.74 -16.77 -7.45
CA ASN A 23 -3.43 -18.06 -7.43
C ASN A 23 -4.15 -18.31 -6.12
N LYS A 24 -3.55 -17.95 -4.98
CA LYS A 24 -4.21 -18.09 -3.68
C LYS A 24 -5.50 -17.25 -3.64
N GLU A 25 -5.44 -16.00 -4.06
CA GLU A 25 -6.61 -15.12 -4.11
C GLU A 25 -7.67 -15.61 -5.12
N PHE A 26 -7.25 -16.17 -6.26
CA PHE A 26 -8.15 -16.82 -7.21
C PHE A 26 -8.91 -18.00 -6.57
N GLU A 27 -8.21 -18.87 -5.84
CA GLU A 27 -8.84 -20.03 -5.18
C GLU A 27 -9.79 -19.58 -4.07
N GLU A 28 -9.43 -18.56 -3.28
CA GLU A 28 -10.30 -17.99 -2.25
C GLU A 28 -11.60 -17.40 -2.84
N GLU A 29 -11.51 -16.64 -3.95
CA GLU A 29 -12.68 -16.10 -4.64
C GLU A 29 -13.53 -17.21 -5.26
N LYS A 30 -12.91 -18.22 -5.86
CA LYS A 30 -13.62 -19.39 -6.41
C LYS A 30 -14.42 -20.10 -5.31
N ASP A 31 -13.80 -20.35 -4.16
CA ASP A 31 -14.46 -20.99 -3.01
C ASP A 31 -15.59 -20.13 -2.45
N TYR A 32 -15.41 -18.81 -2.44
CA TYR A 32 -16.46 -17.87 -2.06
C TYR A 32 -17.67 -17.95 -3.00
N LEU A 33 -17.48 -17.88 -4.31
CA LEU A 33 -18.59 -17.95 -5.28
C LEU A 33 -19.32 -19.30 -5.17
N MET A 34 -18.59 -20.41 -5.07
CA MET A 34 -19.19 -21.74 -4.87
C MET A 34 -20.01 -21.86 -3.58
N SER A 35 -19.68 -21.09 -2.55
CA SER A 35 -20.37 -21.13 -1.25
C SER A 35 -21.64 -20.28 -1.21
N ASN A 36 -21.88 -19.41 -2.21
CA ASN A 36 -22.97 -18.42 -2.21
C ASN A 36 -23.98 -18.64 -3.35
N GLU A 37 -24.32 -19.89 -3.68
CA GLU A 37 -25.28 -20.24 -4.75
C GLU A 37 -25.04 -19.43 -6.04
N PRO A 38 -23.91 -19.68 -6.73
CA PRO A 38 -23.46 -18.84 -7.84
C PRO A 38 -24.50 -18.80 -8.97
N GLU A 39 -24.71 -17.63 -9.56
CA GLU A 39 -25.54 -17.49 -10.77
C GLU A 39 -24.93 -18.26 -11.95
N GLU A 40 -25.74 -18.65 -12.94
CA GLU A 40 -25.34 -19.53 -14.06
C GLU A 40 -24.12 -19.02 -14.86
N ASP A 41 -23.85 -17.70 -14.82
CA ASP A 41 -22.78 -17.03 -15.56
C ASP A 41 -21.64 -16.50 -14.67
N GLU A 42 -21.59 -16.92 -13.40
CA GLU A 42 -20.47 -16.52 -12.53
C GLU A 42 -19.18 -17.19 -12.94
N THR A 43 -18.14 -16.37 -13.13
CA THR A 43 -16.82 -16.83 -13.52
C THR A 43 -15.77 -16.19 -12.65
N VAL A 44 -14.66 -16.91 -12.50
CA VAL A 44 -13.42 -16.39 -11.95
C VAL A 44 -12.28 -16.86 -12.86
N LYS A 45 -11.36 -15.97 -13.18
CA LYS A 45 -10.23 -16.23 -14.07
C LYS A 45 -8.97 -15.58 -13.52
N LEU A 46 -7.82 -16.20 -13.75
CA LEU A 46 -6.51 -15.61 -13.47
C LEU A 46 -5.99 -14.95 -14.75
N VAL A 47 -5.65 -13.66 -14.67
CA VAL A 47 -5.14 -12.88 -15.79
C VAL A 47 -3.72 -12.38 -15.52
N SER A 48 -2.99 -12.06 -16.58
CA SER A 48 -1.65 -11.50 -16.47
C SER A 48 -1.42 -10.38 -17.48
N ILE A 49 -0.62 -9.39 -17.10
CA ILE A 49 -0.11 -8.35 -18.01
C ILE A 49 1.42 -8.34 -18.00
N GLU A 50 2.00 -7.98 -19.14
CA GLU A 50 3.42 -7.67 -19.25
C GLU A 50 3.58 -6.15 -19.32
N ILE A 51 4.29 -5.60 -18.34
CA ILE A 51 4.67 -4.20 -18.29
C ILE A 51 6.06 -4.06 -18.93
N PRO A 52 6.20 -3.30 -20.03
CA PRO A 52 7.50 -3.05 -20.64
C PRO A 52 8.39 -2.25 -19.68
N TYR A 53 9.69 -2.52 -19.70
CA TYR A 53 10.64 -1.84 -18.80
C TYR A 53 10.67 -0.33 -19.01
N ASP A 54 10.52 0.13 -20.26
CA ASP A 54 10.50 1.55 -20.60
C ASP A 54 9.41 2.35 -19.84
N LEU A 55 8.27 1.71 -19.54
CA LEU A 55 7.19 2.34 -18.78
C LEU A 55 7.51 2.43 -17.27
N ILE A 56 8.31 1.51 -16.76
CA ILE A 56 8.70 1.49 -15.33
C ILE A 56 9.66 2.66 -15.07
N ASP A 57 10.65 2.85 -15.95
CA ASP A 57 11.60 3.95 -15.86
C ASP A 57 10.87 5.32 -15.90
N GLU A 58 9.88 5.48 -16.80
CA GLU A 58 9.05 6.69 -16.84
C GLU A 58 8.26 6.94 -15.53
N LEU A 59 7.79 5.89 -14.85
CA LEU A 59 7.03 6.01 -13.61
C LEU A 59 7.91 6.28 -12.38
N GLU A 60 9.14 5.75 -12.35
CA GLU A 60 10.08 6.00 -11.25
C GLU A 60 10.55 7.46 -11.22
N ASP A 61 10.76 8.06 -12.40
CA ASP A 61 11.16 9.48 -12.52
C ASP A 61 10.02 10.48 -12.19
N GLU A 62 8.75 10.05 -12.22
CA GLU A 62 7.59 10.90 -11.90
C GLU A 62 7.12 10.85 -10.43
N SER A 63 7.95 10.36 -9.51
CA SER A 63 7.57 10.33 -8.08
C SER A 63 7.32 11.74 -7.53
N LYS A 64 6.13 11.96 -6.97
CA LYS A 64 5.72 13.22 -6.32
C LYS A 64 5.68 13.02 -4.82
N GLU A 65 6.46 13.82 -4.09
CA GLU A 65 6.40 13.83 -2.62
C GLU A 65 5.05 14.37 -2.15
N VAL A 66 4.22 13.51 -1.52
CA VAL A 66 2.90 13.89 -1.00
C VAL A 66 2.96 14.29 0.47
N LYS A 67 3.78 13.61 1.29
CA LYS A 67 4.05 13.91 2.69
C LYS A 67 5.45 13.41 3.09
N GLN A 68 6.14 14.17 3.94
CA GLN A 68 7.42 13.79 4.52
C GLN A 68 7.37 13.99 6.04
N ALA A 69 7.79 12.97 6.79
CA ALA A 69 7.99 13.05 8.24
C ALA A 69 9.49 13.01 8.54
N ILE A 70 9.96 13.90 9.42
CA ILE A 70 11.33 13.84 9.93
C ILE A 70 11.27 13.13 11.27
N LEU A 71 11.80 11.91 11.31
CA LEU A 71 11.91 11.12 12.52
C LEU A 71 13.07 11.65 13.35
N ILE A 72 12.78 12.11 14.57
CA ILE A 72 13.79 12.52 15.53
C ILE A 72 13.85 11.41 16.59
N HIS A 73 14.95 10.68 16.63
CA HIS A 73 15.20 9.74 17.71
C HIS A 73 15.62 10.53 18.96
N ASP A 74 14.69 10.71 19.91
CA ASP A 74 14.98 11.29 21.22
C ASP A 74 15.27 10.15 22.22
N PRO A 75 16.54 9.89 22.57
CA PRO A 75 16.92 8.81 23.48
C PRO A 75 16.40 9.01 24.91
N ASP A 76 16.02 10.23 25.30
CA ASP A 76 15.44 10.48 26.64
C ASP A 76 13.94 10.13 26.70
N ARG A 77 13.30 9.94 25.53
CA ARG A 77 11.90 9.56 25.37
C ARG A 77 11.72 8.21 24.66
N SER A 78 12.78 7.41 24.58
CA SER A 78 12.74 6.10 23.90
C SER A 78 11.77 5.11 24.55
N ASP A 79 11.49 5.30 25.84
CA ASP A 79 10.55 4.49 26.62
C ASP A 79 9.11 5.05 26.60
N GLU A 80 8.89 6.22 25.98
CA GLU A 80 7.57 6.85 25.87
C GLU A 80 6.91 6.44 24.55
N ASN A 81 5.67 5.94 24.63
CA ASN A 81 4.86 5.62 23.45
C ASN A 81 3.78 6.70 23.28
N PRO A 82 3.85 7.55 22.24
CA PRO A 82 2.87 8.62 22.05
C PRO A 82 1.43 8.12 21.93
N ARG A 83 1.20 6.86 21.54
CA ARG A 83 -0.14 6.26 21.56
C ARG A 83 -0.71 6.11 22.96
N GLU A 84 0.11 5.85 23.97
CA GLU A 84 -0.33 5.78 25.36
C GLU A 84 -0.77 7.15 25.88
N ASP A 85 -0.19 8.21 25.33
CA ASP A 85 -0.57 9.61 25.57
C ASP A 85 -1.71 10.11 24.66
N GLY A 86 -2.29 9.22 23.84
CA GLY A 86 -3.45 9.52 23.00
C GLY A 86 -3.14 10.17 21.65
N TYR A 87 -1.88 10.18 21.22
CA TYR A 87 -1.50 10.63 19.87
C TYR A 87 -1.72 9.52 18.82
N ASP A 88 -1.87 9.91 17.55
CA ASP A 88 -2.12 9.01 16.42
C ASP A 88 -0.84 8.47 15.74
N PHE A 89 0.33 8.81 16.29
CA PHE A 89 1.63 8.46 15.74
C PHE A 89 2.47 7.61 16.71
N ASP A 90 3.33 6.77 16.14
CA ASP A 90 4.16 5.80 16.90
C ASP A 90 5.48 6.40 17.42
N TYR A 91 5.88 7.56 16.91
CA TYR A 91 7.11 8.25 17.29
C TYR A 91 6.88 9.75 17.33
N TYR A 92 7.54 10.46 18.24
CA TYR A 92 7.59 11.91 18.25
C TYR A 92 8.29 12.43 16.98
N ALA A 93 7.52 12.54 15.90
CA ALA A 93 7.97 13.08 14.63
C ALA A 93 7.56 14.55 14.52
N ALA A 94 8.50 15.41 14.13
CA ALA A 94 8.14 16.76 13.70
C ALA A 94 7.76 16.69 12.21
N TRP A 95 6.54 17.11 11.87
CA TRP A 95 6.14 17.23 10.47
C TRP A 95 7.01 18.28 9.78
N SER A 96 7.40 18.01 8.53
CA SER A 96 8.26 18.90 7.71
C SER A 96 7.75 20.35 7.68
N ASP A 97 6.43 20.54 7.61
CA ASP A 97 5.79 21.85 7.58
C ASP A 97 5.98 22.67 8.88
N ASP A 98 6.21 22.01 10.03
CA ASP A 98 6.47 22.68 11.30
C ASP A 98 7.96 23.06 11.48
N ILE A 99 8.87 22.36 10.80
CA ILE A 99 10.30 22.66 10.85
C ILE A 99 10.61 23.96 10.10
N ALA A 100 9.92 24.22 8.99
CA ALA A 100 10.03 25.50 8.27
C ALA A 100 9.64 26.70 9.17
N LYS A 101 8.67 26.53 10.08
CA LYS A 101 8.23 27.57 11.02
C LYS A 101 9.19 27.80 12.19
N ARG A 102 10.05 26.82 12.53
CA ARG A 102 11.03 26.96 13.61
C ARG A 102 12.27 27.78 13.25
N LYS A 103 12.54 28.05 11.97
CA LYS A 103 13.69 28.87 11.53
C LYS A 103 13.49 30.38 11.74
N VAL A 104 12.37 30.85 12.31
CA VAL A 104 12.03 32.29 12.44
C VAL A 104 12.04 32.81 13.88
N VAL A 105 12.56 32.07 14.87
CA VAL A 105 12.78 32.64 16.22
C VAL A 105 14.26 32.52 16.59
N SER A 106 15.06 33.33 15.90
CA SER A 106 16.40 33.72 16.32
C SER A 106 16.56 35.22 16.08
N GLU A 107 15.95 36.04 16.93
CA GLU A 107 16.42 37.39 17.31
C GLU A 107 15.81 37.78 18.67
#